data_AF-A0A9D5W0K9-F1
#
_entry.id   AF-A0A9D5W0K9-F1
#
_cell.length_a   1.000
_cell.length_b   1.000
_cell.length_c   1.000
_cell.angle_alpha   90.00
_cell.angle_beta   90.00
_cell.angle_gamma   90.00
#
_symmetry.space_group_name_H-M   'P 1'
#
loop_
_entity.id
_entity.type
_entity.pdbx_description
1 polymer ?
#
loop_
_entity_poly.entity_id
_entity_poly.type
_entity_poly.pdbx_seq_one_letter_code
_entity_poly.pdbx_strand_id
1 'polypeptide(L)'
;LEFRDFIDDETLDVDDEKFINAVFTNSNIQRPDLDDILNLIDDLKNDSHDPWQVCCGHDLINILEIGLKSFFGSKMIPPDTIERSLRLAYEYSFFKATMLYNEIMKWEGSNNQYKIFKND
;
A
#
# COMPACT_ATOMS: atom_id res chain seq x y z
N LEU A 1 -11.76 1.26 7.49
CA LEU A 1 -11.19 2.40 8.22
C LEU A 1 -11.43 3.64 7.38
N GLU A 2 -11.86 4.74 7.98
CA GLU A 2 -11.98 6.02 7.28
C GLU A 2 -10.63 6.74 7.37
N PHE A 3 -9.84 6.75 6.29
CA PHE A 3 -8.44 7.20 6.33
C PHE A 3 -8.28 8.67 6.69
N ARG A 4 -9.28 9.50 6.38
CA ARG A 4 -9.28 10.93 6.73
C ARG A 4 -9.40 11.20 8.23
N ASP A 5 -9.76 10.21 9.04
CA ASP A 5 -9.84 10.38 10.48
C ASP A 5 -8.46 10.46 11.14
N PHE A 6 -7.40 9.99 10.47
CA PHE A 6 -6.06 9.89 11.04
C PHE A 6 -4.94 10.26 10.06
N ILE A 7 -5.26 10.74 8.85
CA ILE A 7 -4.30 11.27 7.89
C ILE A 7 -4.59 12.74 7.66
N ASP A 8 -3.58 13.58 7.81
CA ASP A 8 -3.65 14.99 7.49
C ASP A 8 -3.62 15.19 5.96
N ASP A 9 -4.59 15.93 5.41
CA ASP A 9 -4.76 16.03 3.96
C ASP A 9 -3.84 17.05 3.29
N GLU A 10 -3.17 17.91 4.07
CA GLU A 10 -2.20 18.91 3.59
C GLU A 10 -0.73 18.45 3.71
N THR A 11 -0.46 17.43 4.52
CA THR A 11 0.90 16.88 4.73
C THR A 11 1.03 15.40 4.38
N LEU A 12 -0.09 14.67 4.37
CA LEU A 12 -0.15 13.19 4.31
C LEU A 12 0.51 12.48 5.49
N ASP A 13 0.78 13.21 6.57
CA ASP A 13 1.28 12.62 7.80
C ASP A 13 0.17 11.81 8.50
N VAL A 14 0.57 10.69 9.10
CA VAL A 14 -0.30 9.80 9.87
C VAL A 14 -0.24 10.20 11.35
N ASP A 15 -1.40 10.46 11.94
CA ASP A 15 -1.57 10.62 13.39
C ASP A 15 -1.75 9.23 14.02
N ASP A 16 -0.66 8.69 14.60
CA ASP A 16 -0.63 7.33 15.13
C ASP A 16 -1.68 7.09 16.23
N GLU A 17 -1.89 8.06 17.13
CA GLU A 17 -2.90 7.94 18.18
C GLU A 17 -4.31 7.86 17.61
N LYS A 18 -4.65 8.73 16.64
CA LYS A 18 -5.95 8.66 15.96
C LYS A 18 -6.09 7.37 15.15
N PHE A 19 -5.03 6.91 14.51
CA PHE A 19 -5.03 5.67 13.74
C PHE A 19 -5.31 4.46 14.64
N ILE A 20 -4.59 4.31 15.75
CA ILE A 20 -4.81 3.24 16.73
C ILE A 20 -6.24 3.29 17.28
N ASN A 21 -6.73 4.49 17.64
CA ASN A 21 -8.10 4.66 18.11
C ASN A 21 -9.15 4.29 17.06
N ALA A 22 -8.91 4.62 15.79
CA ALA A 22 -9.78 4.24 14.68
C ALA A 22 -9.80 2.71 14.51
N VAL A 23 -8.65 2.05 14.60
CA VAL A 23 -8.55 0.59 14.57
C VAL A 23 -9.33 -0.03 15.73
N PHE A 24 -9.12 0.43 16.97
CA PHE A 24 -9.84 -0.06 18.14
C PHE A 24 -11.35 0.15 18.05
N THR A 25 -11.80 1.26 17.51
CA THR A 25 -13.22 1.56 17.37
C THR A 25 -13.88 0.64 16.35
N ASN A 26 -13.15 0.26 15.30
CA ASN A 26 -13.64 -0.61 14.23
C ASN A 26 -13.38 -2.11 14.49
N SER A 27 -12.66 -2.44 15.56
CA SER A 27 -12.29 -3.81 15.91
C SER A 27 -13.05 -4.27 17.15
N ASN A 28 -13.67 -5.46 17.10
CA ASN A 28 -14.31 -6.05 18.28
C ASN A 28 -13.27 -6.75 19.19
N ILE A 29 -12.26 -6.00 19.62
CA ILE A 29 -11.15 -6.49 20.44
C ILE A 29 -11.11 -5.77 21.79
N GLN A 30 -10.59 -6.46 22.81
CA GLN A 30 -10.24 -5.80 24.05
C GLN A 30 -9.09 -4.82 23.77
N ARG A 31 -9.28 -3.54 24.12
CA ARG A 31 -8.30 -2.49 23.89
C ARG A 31 -7.03 -2.80 24.69
N PRO A 32 -5.90 -3.10 24.03
CA PRO A 32 -4.59 -3.14 24.67
C PRO A 32 -4.19 -1.75 25.16
N ASP A 33 -3.12 -1.69 25.94
CA ASP A 33 -2.55 -0.41 26.38
C ASP A 33 -2.04 0.39 25.18
N LEU A 34 -2.34 1.69 25.15
CA LEU A 34 -2.01 2.55 24.01
C LEU A 34 -0.50 2.77 23.89
N ASP A 35 0.19 2.96 25.02
CA ASP A 35 1.63 3.22 25.03
C ASP A 35 2.40 1.98 24.57
N ASP A 36 1.96 0.79 24.96
CA ASP A 36 2.54 -0.47 24.48
C ASP A 36 2.44 -0.61 22.95
N ILE A 37 1.31 -0.21 22.35
CA ILE A 37 1.16 -0.24 20.88
C ILE A 37 1.99 0.83 20.20
N LEU A 38 2.04 2.05 20.73
CA LEU A 38 2.84 3.13 20.17
C LEU A 38 4.33 2.75 20.14
N ASN A 39 4.85 2.20 21.24
CA ASN A 39 6.23 1.70 21.29
C ASN A 39 6.49 0.61 20.24
N LEU A 40 5.54 -0.31 20.05
CA LEU A 40 5.65 -1.35 19.03
C LEU A 40 5.65 -0.77 17.61
N ILE A 41 4.82 0.24 17.34
CA ILE A 41 4.77 0.92 16.05
C ILE A 41 6.10 1.62 15.77
N ASP A 42 6.68 2.31 16.76
CA ASP A 42 7.98 2.98 16.60
C ASP A 42 9.10 1.98 16.30
N ASP A 43 9.12 0.83 16.96
CA ASP A 43 10.08 -0.25 16.68
C ASP A 43 9.93 -0.81 15.25
N LEU A 44 8.68 -0.85 14.73
CA LEU A 44 8.36 -1.33 13.38
C LEU A 44 8.61 -0.26 12.30
N LYS A 45 8.59 1.02 12.64
CA LYS A 45 8.85 2.16 11.73
C LYS A 45 10.34 2.34 11.40
N ASN A 46 11.08 1.24 11.26
CA ASN A 46 12.46 1.31 10.82
C ASN A 46 12.56 1.29 9.28
N ASP A 47 13.60 1.96 8.75
CA ASP A 47 13.86 2.03 7.30
C ASP A 47 14.49 0.75 6.71
N SER A 48 14.60 -0.34 7.49
CA SER A 48 15.16 -1.60 6.99
C SER A 48 14.17 -2.40 6.13
N HIS A 49 12.88 -2.05 6.20
CA HIS A 49 11.83 -2.68 5.42
C HIS A 49 11.74 -2.05 4.02
N ASP A 50 11.54 -2.87 2.99
CA ASP A 50 11.19 -2.35 1.66
C ASP A 50 9.71 -1.91 1.67
N PRO A 51 9.41 -0.61 1.56
CA PRO A 51 8.04 -0.12 1.63
C PRO A 51 7.14 -0.69 0.53
N TRP A 52 7.71 -1.07 -0.62
CA TRP A 52 6.94 -1.68 -1.72
C TRP A 52 6.52 -3.12 -1.45
N GLN A 53 7.16 -3.80 -0.49
CA GLN A 53 6.76 -5.14 -0.04
C GLN A 53 5.73 -5.10 1.10
N VAL A 54 5.69 -3.99 1.85
CA VAL A 54 4.79 -3.83 3.01
C VAL A 54 3.47 -3.19 2.62
N CYS A 55 3.47 -2.33 1.59
CA CYS A 55 2.30 -1.57 1.19
C CYS A 55 1.15 -2.45 0.64
N CYS A 56 -0.06 -2.25 1.15
CA CYS A 56 -1.28 -2.81 0.58
C CYS A 56 -1.81 -1.89 -0.53
N GLY A 57 -2.07 -2.45 -1.71
CA GLY A 57 -2.52 -1.67 -2.87
C GLY A 57 -3.76 -0.81 -2.59
N HIS A 58 -4.75 -1.32 -1.86
CA HIS A 58 -5.97 -0.54 -1.55
C HIS A 58 -5.69 0.62 -0.58
N ASP A 59 -4.81 0.43 0.39
CA ASP A 59 -4.46 1.48 1.35
C ASP A 59 -3.73 2.63 0.64
N LEU A 60 -2.82 2.29 -0.29
CA LEU A 60 -2.16 3.27 -1.16
C LEU A 60 -3.17 4.10 -1.96
N ILE A 61 -4.22 3.47 -2.49
CA ILE A 61 -5.25 4.18 -3.26
C ILE A 61 -6.01 5.16 -2.38
N ASN A 62 -6.39 4.78 -1.17
CA ASN A 62 -7.09 5.67 -0.23
C ASN A 62 -6.22 6.87 0.14
N ILE A 63 -4.93 6.66 0.42
CA ILE A 63 -3.98 7.74 0.69
C ILE A 63 -3.81 8.64 -0.53
N LEU A 64 -3.71 8.05 -1.73
CA LEU A 64 -3.57 8.79 -2.97
C LEU A 64 -4.82 9.61 -3.31
N GLU A 65 -6.03 9.12 -3.00
CA GLU A 65 -7.26 9.91 -3.10
C GLU A 65 -7.19 11.17 -2.24
N ILE A 66 -6.77 11.04 -0.97
CA ILE A 66 -6.60 12.17 -0.05
C ILE A 66 -5.61 13.17 -0.65
N GLY A 67 -4.44 12.68 -1.09
CA GLY A 67 -3.40 13.50 -1.68
C GLY A 67 -3.85 14.23 -2.95
N LEU A 68 -4.56 13.57 -3.88
CA LEU A 68 -5.00 14.19 -5.13
C LEU A 68 -6.01 15.33 -4.91
N LYS A 69 -6.75 15.29 -3.80
CA LYS A 69 -7.73 16.30 -3.45
C LYS A 69 -7.12 17.53 -2.76
N SER A 70 -6.11 17.34 -1.92
CA SER A 70 -5.64 18.39 -1.00
C SER A 70 -4.12 18.64 -1.05
N PHE A 71 -3.29 17.62 -1.32
CA PHE A 71 -1.83 17.72 -1.30
C PHE A 71 -1.22 17.99 -2.69
N PHE A 72 -1.54 17.17 -3.68
CA PHE A 72 -1.02 17.25 -5.06
C PHE A 72 -1.89 18.10 -5.98
N GLY A 73 -3.14 18.35 -5.60
CA GLY A 73 -4.13 18.95 -6.47
C GLY A 73 -5.37 19.38 -5.72
N SER A 74 -6.46 19.58 -6.46
CA SER A 74 -7.73 20.10 -5.92
C SER A 74 -8.93 19.23 -6.31
N LYS A 75 -8.69 17.99 -6.79
CA LYS A 75 -9.72 17.17 -7.42
C LYS A 75 -9.95 15.91 -6.61
N MET A 76 -11.18 15.77 -6.13
CA MET A 76 -11.66 14.51 -5.58
C MET A 76 -11.89 13.52 -6.74
N ILE A 77 -11.15 12.41 -6.73
CA ILE A 77 -11.25 11.34 -7.73
C ILE A 77 -11.62 10.06 -6.98
N PRO A 78 -12.71 9.36 -7.36
CA PRO A 78 -13.09 8.13 -6.67
C PRO A 78 -11.97 7.07 -6.71
N PRO A 79 -11.74 6.31 -5.62
CA PRO A 79 -10.74 5.24 -5.54
C PRO A 79 -10.74 4.30 -6.75
N ASP A 80 -11.92 3.80 -7.15
CA ASP A 80 -12.08 2.89 -8.30
C ASP A 80 -11.52 3.48 -9.61
N THR A 81 -11.64 4.80 -9.78
CA THR A 81 -11.11 5.49 -10.96
C THR A 81 -9.60 5.53 -10.92
N ILE A 82 -9.00 5.80 -9.75
CA ILE A 82 -7.56 5.80 -9.54
C ILE A 82 -7.01 4.40 -9.82
N GLU A 83 -7.60 3.36 -9.22
CA GLU A 83 -7.18 1.97 -9.44
C GLU A 83 -7.24 1.56 -10.90
N ARG A 84 -8.35 1.90 -11.59
CA ARG A 84 -8.51 1.58 -13.01
C ARG A 84 -7.44 2.28 -13.84
N SER A 85 -7.19 3.55 -13.57
CA SER A 85 -6.16 4.31 -14.28
C SER A 85 -4.77 3.73 -14.05
N LEU A 86 -4.41 3.36 -12.81
CA LEU A 86 -3.13 2.74 -12.51
C LEU A 86 -2.97 1.37 -13.19
N ARG A 87 -4.02 0.53 -13.17
CA ARG A 87 -4.02 -0.75 -13.90
C ARG A 87 -3.84 -0.58 -15.41
N LEU A 88 -4.51 0.42 -16.01
CA LEU A 88 -4.39 0.69 -17.44
C LEU A 88 -3.03 1.28 -17.83
N ALA A 89 -2.40 2.04 -16.93
CA ALA A 89 -1.06 2.58 -17.14
C ALA A 89 0.05 1.55 -16.93
N TYR A 90 -0.26 0.41 -16.31
CA TYR A 90 0.73 -0.63 -16.02
C TYR A 90 1.01 -1.51 -17.24
N GLU A 91 2.11 -1.21 -17.91
CA GLU A 91 2.61 -1.97 -19.05
C GLU A 91 3.39 -3.22 -18.65
N TYR A 92 3.44 -4.20 -19.57
CA TYR A 92 4.21 -5.44 -19.40
C TYR A 92 5.72 -5.18 -19.21
N SER A 93 6.24 -4.09 -19.77
CA SER A 93 7.63 -3.64 -19.56
C SER A 93 7.93 -3.37 -18.09
N PHE A 94 7.00 -2.78 -17.34
CA PHE A 94 7.15 -2.57 -15.89
C PHE A 94 7.11 -3.89 -15.14
N PHE A 95 6.26 -4.83 -15.56
CA PHE A 95 6.22 -6.16 -14.95
C PHE A 95 7.54 -6.92 -15.12
N LYS A 96 8.16 -6.84 -16.30
CA LYS A 96 9.48 -7.46 -16.57
C LYS A 96 10.59 -6.93 -15.67
N ALA A 97 10.46 -5.72 -15.14
CA ALA A 97 11.42 -5.14 -14.20
C ALA A 97 11.24 -5.63 -12.75
N THR A 98 10.16 -6.36 -12.43
CA THR A 98 9.88 -6.81 -11.06
C THR A 98 10.72 -8.01 -10.64
N MET A 99 10.94 -8.15 -9.33
CA MET A 99 11.53 -9.37 -8.77
C MET A 99 10.66 -10.60 -9.03
N LEU A 100 9.33 -10.45 -9.00
CA LEU A 100 8.40 -11.54 -9.28
C LEU A 100 8.60 -12.12 -10.68
N TYR A 101 8.74 -11.26 -11.70
CA TYR A 101 9.04 -11.73 -13.06
C TYR A 101 10.36 -12.51 -13.11
N ASN A 102 11.40 -11.99 -12.47
CA ASN A 102 12.71 -12.66 -12.41
C ASN A 102 12.64 -14.02 -11.73
N GLU A 103 11.90 -14.16 -10.63
CA GLU A 103 11.69 -15.44 -9.94
C GLU A 103 10.89 -16.43 -10.79
N ILE A 104 9.86 -15.95 -11.50
CA ILE A 104 9.12 -16.79 -12.46
C ILE A 104 10.04 -17.31 -13.56
N MET A 105 10.89 -16.45 -14.15
CA MET A 105 11.85 -16.86 -15.19
C MET A 105 12.88 -17.87 -14.68
N LYS A 106 13.39 -17.70 -13.46
CA LYS A 106 14.29 -18.69 -12.82
C LYS A 106 13.60 -20.02 -12.62
N TRP A 107 12.34 -19.99 -12.16
CA TRP A 107 11.54 -21.19 -11.98
C TRP A 107 11.29 -21.91 -13.30
N GLU A 108 10.92 -21.19 -14.37
CA GLU A 108 10.76 -21.78 -15.71
C GLU A 108 12.05 -22.45 -16.21
N GLY A 109 13.21 -21.80 -16.03
CA GLY A 109 14.50 -22.36 -16.44
C GLY A 109 14.86 -23.67 -15.71
N SER A 110 14.34 -23.85 -14.49
CA SER A 110 14.47 -25.10 -13.73
C SER A 110 13.39 -26.13 -14.08
N ASN A 111 12.31 -25.71 -14.75
CA ASN A 111 11.13 -26.51 -15.05
C ASN A 111 10.75 -26.41 -16.53
N ASN A 112 11.70 -26.75 -17.42
CA ASN A 112 11.63 -26.50 -18.88
C ASN A 112 10.36 -27.00 -19.60
N GLN A 113 9.61 -27.93 -19.01
CA GLN A 113 8.33 -28.42 -19.52
C GLN A 113 7.17 -27.41 -19.38
N TYR A 114 7.33 -26.37 -18.56
CA TYR A 114 6.34 -25.32 -18.35
C TYR A 114 6.84 -23.98 -18.89
N LYS A 115 5.98 -23.33 -19.68
CA LYS A 115 6.17 -21.97 -20.18
C LYS A 115 4.97 -21.12 -19.76
N ILE A 116 5.21 -20.23 -18.80
CA ILE A 116 4.30 -19.25 -18.25
C ILE A 116 4.26 -18.03 -19.17
N PHE A 117 5.42 -17.51 -19.58
CA PHE A 117 5.49 -16.41 -20.54
C PHE A 117 5.72 -16.93 -21.95
N LYS A 118 5.00 -16.33 -22.92
CA LYS A 118 5.30 -16.52 -24.33
C LYS A 118 6.57 -15.73 -24.65
N ASN A 119 7.45 -16.30 -25.47
CA ASN A 119 8.54 -15.52 -26.04
C ASN A 119 7.89 -14.46 -26.96
N ASP A 120 8.15 -13.19 -26.66
CA ASP A 120 7.83 -12.07 -27.55
C ASP A 120 8.70 -12.14 -28.82
#